data_AF-A0A7W9JH20-F1
#
_entry.id   AF-A0A7W9JH20-F1
#
_cell.length_a   1.000
_cell.length_b   1.000
_cell.length_c   1.000
_cell.angle_alpha   90.00
_cell.angle_beta   90.00
_cell.angle_gamma   90.00
#
_symmetry.space_group_name_H-M   'P 1'
#
loop_
_entity.id
_entity.type
_entity.pdbx_description
1 polymer ?
#
loop_
_entity_poly.entity_id
_entity_poly.type
_entity_poly.pdbx_seq_one_letter_code
_entity_poly.pdbx_strand_id
1 'polypeptide(L)'
;MRAPAAPVRIAGVDLAAAPERTGWAVLELTALPSPDGRGASGRLAAAGRGLDDGALLDLLASTALTGVDVPVGWPAPFRALLDGARDPDGGALGAGGPAWRREMTLRETDHAVTARTGLRPLSVAADRIAHPALRWAAVAAEGRRRRLALPLEGPVADPVPEGGAARACEVYPAGTLHVWGLPHRGYKASAREPGSGVRAAIFAGVEARHPGVDLSAGHAAALASDDVLDAVVAALSAAWAAGGAARGPAPGRQRELAAAEGWIWLPETDGAGRSR
;
A
#
# COMPACT_ATOMS: atom_id res chain seq x y z
N MET A 1 -24.46 22.25 20.06
CA MET A 1 -23.30 21.32 20.05
C MET A 1 -23.41 20.46 18.81
N ARG A 2 -22.41 20.48 17.91
CA ARG A 2 -22.36 19.52 16.78
C ARG A 2 -22.16 18.13 17.37
N ALA A 3 -22.91 17.14 16.88
CA ALA A 3 -22.61 15.73 17.18
C ALA A 3 -21.15 15.44 16.79
N PRO A 4 -20.41 14.61 17.55
CA PRO A 4 -19.07 14.21 17.15
C PRO A 4 -19.15 13.54 15.77
N ALA A 5 -18.25 13.89 14.86
CA ALA A 5 -18.15 13.26 13.56
C ALA A 5 -17.95 11.75 13.75
N ALA A 6 -18.62 10.94 12.92
CA ALA A 6 -18.43 9.50 12.96
C ALA A 6 -16.96 9.15 12.63
N PRO A 7 -16.35 8.16 13.32
CA PRO A 7 -14.97 7.79 13.05
C PRO A 7 -14.80 7.27 11.63
N VAL A 8 -13.71 7.67 10.98
CA VAL A 8 -13.32 7.21 9.65
C VAL A 8 -12.70 5.82 9.77
N ARG A 9 -13.24 4.84 9.04
CA ARG A 9 -12.65 3.50 8.96
C ARG A 9 -11.62 3.45 7.84
N ILE A 10 -10.39 3.10 8.18
CA ILE A 10 -9.29 2.89 7.23
C ILE A 10 -8.78 1.46 7.40
N ALA A 11 -8.57 0.75 6.30
CA ALA A 11 -8.01 -0.59 6.33
C ALA A 11 -6.60 -0.65 5.74
N GLY A 12 -5.88 -1.71 6.11
CA GLY A 12 -4.61 -2.10 5.52
C GLY A 12 -4.61 -3.60 5.24
N VAL A 13 -3.99 -3.99 4.12
CA VAL A 13 -3.92 -5.38 3.66
C VAL A 13 -2.50 -5.65 3.17
N ASP A 14 -1.85 -6.67 3.74
CA ASP A 14 -0.69 -7.30 3.12
C ASP A 14 -1.19 -8.46 2.27
N LEU A 15 -1.25 -8.25 0.95
CA LEU A 15 -1.92 -9.18 0.05
C LEU A 15 -0.96 -10.28 -0.41
N ALA A 16 -1.27 -11.51 -0.01
CA ALA A 16 -0.58 -12.69 -0.50
C ALA A 16 -1.38 -13.36 -1.63
N ALA A 17 -0.68 -14.14 -2.46
CA ALA A 17 -1.33 -15.02 -3.45
C ALA A 17 -2.24 -16.06 -2.78
N ALA A 18 -1.85 -16.51 -1.58
CA ALA A 18 -2.61 -17.44 -0.76
C ALA A 18 -3.47 -16.66 0.27
N PRO A 19 -4.81 -16.83 0.30
CA PRO A 19 -5.69 -16.15 1.23
C PRO A 19 -5.30 -16.27 2.71
N GLU A 20 -4.87 -17.45 3.14
CA GLU A 20 -4.44 -17.73 4.51
C GLU A 20 -3.19 -16.96 4.92
N ARG A 21 -2.44 -16.40 3.96
CA ARG A 21 -1.26 -15.55 4.19
C ARG A 21 -1.54 -14.06 4.00
N THR A 22 -2.80 -13.68 3.86
CA THR A 22 -3.18 -12.27 3.73
C THR A 22 -3.38 -11.66 5.10
N GLY A 23 -2.55 -10.68 5.44
CA GLY A 23 -2.72 -9.88 6.66
C GLY A 23 -3.75 -8.78 6.43
N TRP A 24 -4.47 -8.41 7.48
CA TRP A 24 -5.44 -7.31 7.44
C TRP A 24 -5.48 -6.56 8.76
N ALA A 25 -5.80 -5.27 8.69
CA ALA A 25 -5.96 -4.38 9.84
C ALA A 25 -7.04 -3.32 9.55
N VAL A 26 -7.77 -2.90 10.59
CA VAL A 26 -8.79 -1.84 10.51
C VAL A 26 -8.56 -0.82 11.61
N LEU A 27 -8.33 0.42 11.21
CA LEU A 27 -8.29 1.59 12.07
C LEU A 27 -9.67 2.26 12.12
N GLU A 28 -10.04 2.73 13.30
CA GLU A 28 -11.16 3.66 13.49
C GLU A 28 -10.59 4.98 13.99
N LEU A 29 -10.56 5.98 13.11
CA LEU A 29 -9.88 7.25 13.33
C LEU A 29 -10.87 8.38 13.58
N THR A 30 -10.66 9.10 14.67
CA THR A 30 -11.37 10.35 14.99
C THR A 30 -10.71 11.56 14.35
N ALA A 31 -9.44 11.44 13.94
CA ALA A 31 -8.72 12.43 13.14
C ALA A 31 -7.74 11.73 12.20
N LEU A 32 -7.69 12.17 10.94
CA LEU A 32 -6.67 11.77 9.96
C LEU A 32 -5.37 12.58 10.17
N PRO A 33 -4.22 12.06 9.74
CA PRO A 33 -3.00 12.86 9.59
C PRO A 33 -3.25 14.06 8.66
N SER A 34 -2.44 15.11 8.79
CA SER A 34 -2.56 16.32 7.96
C SER A 34 -1.19 16.77 7.44
N PRO A 35 -1.12 17.44 6.28
CA PRO A 35 0.15 17.91 5.71
C PRO A 35 0.94 18.86 6.62
N ASP A 36 0.26 19.52 7.56
CA ASP A 36 0.87 20.42 8.55
C ASP A 36 1.51 19.69 9.75
N GLY A 37 1.58 18.36 9.71
CA GLY A 37 2.32 17.54 10.69
C GLY A 37 1.47 17.04 11.85
N ARG A 38 0.15 17.27 11.87
CA ARG A 38 -0.73 16.58 12.81
C ARG A 38 -0.79 15.09 12.49
N GLY A 39 -0.59 14.25 13.50
CA GLY A 39 -0.74 12.80 13.40
C GLY A 39 -2.21 12.36 13.45
N ALA A 40 -2.47 11.09 13.15
CA ALA A 40 -3.80 10.49 13.32
C ALA A 40 -4.20 10.39 14.80
N SER A 41 -5.50 10.32 15.07
CA SER A 41 -6.05 9.95 16.38
C SER A 41 -7.14 8.89 16.23
N GLY A 42 -7.17 7.91 17.13
CA GLY A 42 -8.15 6.82 17.09
C GLY A 42 -7.62 5.54 17.71
N ARG A 43 -8.01 4.39 17.15
CA ARG A 43 -7.53 3.08 17.56
C ARG A 43 -7.47 2.08 16.42
N LEU A 44 -6.66 1.04 16.60
CA LEU A 44 -6.76 -0.20 15.85
C LEU A 44 -7.95 -1.01 16.37
N ALA A 45 -9.00 -1.14 15.56
CA ALA A 45 -10.21 -1.84 15.93
C ALA A 45 -10.04 -3.37 15.86
N ALA A 46 -9.33 -3.85 14.84
CA ALA A 46 -9.02 -5.26 14.67
C ALA A 46 -7.84 -5.45 13.70
N ALA A 47 -7.10 -6.54 13.87
CA ALA A 47 -6.09 -7.01 12.93
C ALA A 47 -5.98 -8.54 12.99
N GLY A 48 -5.58 -9.14 11.88
CA GLY A 48 -5.51 -10.60 11.77
C GLY A 48 -4.89 -11.08 10.47
N ARG A 49 -4.82 -12.40 10.33
CA ARG A 49 -4.32 -13.08 9.12
C ARG A 49 -5.39 -14.03 8.63
N GLY A 50 -5.42 -14.25 7.31
CA GLY A 50 -6.44 -15.05 6.65
C GLY A 50 -7.56 -14.14 6.19
N LEU A 51 -7.57 -13.84 4.90
CA LEU A 51 -8.58 -13.01 4.27
C LEU A 51 -8.82 -13.53 2.86
N ASP A 52 -9.96 -14.18 2.66
CA ASP A 52 -10.41 -14.59 1.33
C ASP A 52 -10.91 -13.42 0.50
N ASP A 53 -11.17 -13.66 -0.78
CA ASP A 53 -11.55 -12.62 -1.72
C ASP A 53 -12.92 -12.00 -1.39
N GLY A 54 -13.85 -12.77 -0.82
CA GLY A 54 -15.16 -12.27 -0.39
C GLY A 54 -15.02 -11.31 0.78
N ALA A 55 -14.31 -11.73 1.82
CA ALA A 55 -14.01 -10.92 3.00
C ALA A 55 -13.16 -9.68 2.65
N LEU A 56 -12.25 -9.77 1.68
CA LEU A 56 -11.49 -8.63 1.17
C LEU A 56 -12.40 -7.62 0.46
N LEU A 57 -13.35 -8.08 -0.36
CA LEU A 57 -14.33 -7.20 -1.00
C LEU A 57 -15.23 -6.51 0.02
N ASP A 58 -15.63 -7.21 1.08
CA ASP A 58 -16.44 -6.64 2.17
C ASP A 58 -15.63 -5.61 2.98
N LEU A 59 -14.34 -5.89 3.21
CA LEU A 59 -13.41 -4.96 3.84
C LEU A 59 -13.25 -3.67 3.02
N LEU A 60 -13.01 -3.81 1.71
CA LEU A 60 -12.94 -2.68 0.77
C LEU A 60 -14.22 -1.85 0.80
N ALA A 61 -15.39 -2.51 0.78
CA ALA A 61 -16.69 -1.85 0.80
C ALA A 61 -17.01 -1.11 2.11
N SER A 62 -16.45 -1.57 3.24
CA SER A 62 -16.75 -1.05 4.59
C SER A 62 -15.80 0.04 5.07
N THR A 63 -14.80 0.43 4.27
CA THR A 63 -13.78 1.42 4.65
C THR A 63 -13.71 2.58 3.65
N ALA A 64 -13.31 3.75 4.15
CA ALA A 64 -13.16 4.94 3.32
C ALA A 64 -11.95 4.82 2.37
N LEU A 65 -10.89 4.15 2.82
CA LEU A 65 -9.71 3.82 2.02
C LEU A 65 -9.04 2.56 2.60
N THR A 66 -8.61 1.67 1.72
CA THR A 66 -7.77 0.52 2.07
C THR A 66 -6.38 0.65 1.43
N GLY A 67 -5.33 0.62 2.25
CA GLY A 67 -3.97 0.46 1.75
C GLY A 67 -3.69 -1.00 1.44
N VAL A 68 -3.28 -1.32 0.22
CA VAL A 68 -2.98 -2.70 -0.20
C VAL A 68 -1.51 -2.79 -0.58
N ASP A 69 -0.76 -3.65 0.11
CA ASP A 69 0.63 -3.98 -0.24
C ASP A 69 0.65 -4.98 -1.39
N VAL A 70 0.41 -4.46 -2.60
CA VAL A 70 0.52 -5.21 -3.85
C VAL A 70 0.62 -4.23 -5.01
N PRO A 71 1.44 -4.54 -6.04
CA PRO A 71 1.35 -3.84 -7.31
C PRO A 71 -0.06 -3.92 -7.88
N VAL A 72 -0.71 -2.77 -8.11
CA VAL A 72 -2.10 -2.74 -8.59
C VAL A 72 -2.23 -2.76 -10.12
N GLY A 73 -1.11 -2.58 -10.82
CA GLY A 73 -1.03 -2.56 -12.28
C GLY A 73 0.35 -2.99 -12.79
N TRP A 74 0.51 -3.02 -14.11
CA TRP A 74 1.73 -3.42 -14.82
C TRP A 74 2.28 -2.26 -15.64
N PRO A 75 3.60 -2.23 -15.95
CA PRO A 75 4.18 -1.22 -16.82
C PRO A 75 3.47 -1.17 -18.18
N ALA A 76 3.18 0.04 -18.68
CA ALA A 76 2.56 0.20 -19.98
C ALA A 76 3.40 -0.40 -21.12
N PRO A 77 4.75 -0.25 -21.14
CA PRO A 77 5.59 -0.89 -22.14
C PRO A 77 5.55 -2.42 -22.09
N PHE A 78 5.39 -3.00 -20.90
CA PHE A 78 5.25 -4.46 -20.74
C PHE A 78 3.99 -4.99 -21.41
N ARG A 79 2.85 -4.30 -21.24
CA ARG A 79 1.60 -4.68 -21.90
C ARG A 79 1.72 -4.59 -23.42
N ALA A 80 2.29 -3.49 -23.92
CA ALA A 80 2.54 -3.32 -25.34
C ALA A 80 3.46 -4.40 -25.91
N LEU A 81 4.48 -4.83 -25.15
CA LEU A 81 5.34 -5.96 -25.49
C LEU A 81 4.54 -7.27 -25.61
N LEU A 82 3.64 -7.57 -24.66
CA LEU A 82 2.83 -8.79 -24.70
C LEU A 82 1.82 -8.78 -25.85
N ASP A 83 1.22 -7.63 -26.14
CA ASP A 83 0.30 -7.46 -27.27
C ASP A 83 1.04 -7.61 -28.60
N GLY A 84 2.20 -6.97 -28.74
CA GLY A 84 3.06 -7.03 -29.92
C GLY A 84 3.73 -8.39 -30.14
N ALA A 85 3.99 -9.17 -29.10
CA ALA A 85 4.55 -10.52 -29.22
C ALA A 85 3.62 -11.51 -29.96
N ARG A 86 2.35 -11.15 -30.15
CA ARG A 86 1.39 -11.91 -30.96
C ARG A 86 1.46 -11.56 -32.45
N ASP A 87 2.18 -10.50 -32.81
CA ASP A 87 2.37 -10.07 -34.19
C ASP A 87 3.46 -10.92 -34.86
N PRO A 88 3.12 -11.72 -35.89
CA PRO A 88 4.09 -12.56 -36.59
C PRO A 88 5.16 -11.75 -37.33
N ASP A 89 4.91 -10.48 -37.64
CA ASP A 89 5.86 -9.59 -38.31
C ASP A 89 6.84 -8.92 -37.32
N GLY A 90 6.74 -9.27 -36.03
CA GLY A 90 7.74 -8.93 -35.01
C GLY A 90 7.88 -7.43 -34.79
N GLY A 91 6.75 -6.72 -34.65
CA GLY A 91 6.71 -5.28 -34.41
C GLY A 91 7.83 -4.82 -33.47
N ALA A 92 8.58 -3.79 -33.89
CA ALA A 92 9.93 -3.43 -33.43
C ALA A 92 10.23 -3.70 -31.93
N LEU A 93 10.58 -4.95 -31.62
CA LEU A 93 11.03 -5.33 -30.28
C LEU A 93 12.42 -4.72 -30.07
N GLY A 94 12.60 -4.01 -28.96
CA GLY A 94 13.87 -3.34 -28.65
C GLY A 94 15.04 -4.31 -28.50
N ALA A 95 16.26 -3.77 -28.40
CA ALA A 95 17.52 -4.54 -28.44
C ALA A 95 17.76 -5.52 -27.26
N GLY A 96 16.78 -5.76 -26.38
CA GLY A 96 16.85 -6.80 -25.33
C GLY A 96 17.82 -6.51 -24.18
N GLY A 97 18.54 -5.39 -24.20
CA GLY A 97 19.60 -5.06 -23.24
C GLY A 97 19.09 -4.72 -21.83
N PRO A 98 19.98 -4.60 -20.81
CA PRO A 98 19.58 -4.37 -19.42
C PRO A 98 18.73 -3.11 -19.19
N ALA A 99 19.02 -2.00 -19.88
CA ALA A 99 18.25 -0.77 -19.77
C ALA A 99 16.83 -0.94 -20.31
N TRP A 100 16.70 -1.53 -21.50
CA TRP A 100 15.42 -1.88 -22.11
C TRP A 100 14.60 -2.84 -21.22
N ARG A 101 15.23 -3.88 -20.67
CA ARG A 101 14.54 -4.80 -19.74
C ARG A 101 14.01 -4.09 -18.49
N ARG A 102 14.73 -3.09 -17.95
CA ARG A 102 14.24 -2.31 -16.81
C ARG A 102 12.99 -1.51 -17.17
N GLU A 103 12.98 -0.86 -18.34
CA GLU A 103 11.79 -0.17 -18.86
C GLU A 103 10.60 -1.11 -19.04
N MET A 104 10.84 -2.36 -19.47
CA MET A 104 9.78 -3.36 -19.60
C MET A 104 9.29 -3.92 -18.27
N THR A 105 10.06 -3.80 -17.19
CA THR A 105 9.77 -4.55 -15.94
C THR A 105 9.42 -3.67 -14.76
N LEU A 106 9.78 -2.39 -14.79
CA LEU A 106 9.52 -1.43 -13.71
C LEU A 106 8.48 -0.41 -14.15
N ARG A 107 7.60 -0.05 -13.22
CA ARG A 107 6.63 1.03 -13.40
C ARG A 107 7.26 2.37 -13.08
N GLU A 108 6.62 3.45 -13.52
CA GLU A 108 7.04 4.81 -13.15
C GLU A 108 7.09 5.00 -11.62
N THR A 109 6.15 4.40 -10.88
CA THR A 109 6.15 4.48 -9.41
C THR A 109 7.34 3.77 -8.77
N ASP A 110 7.83 2.68 -9.36
CA ASP A 110 8.97 1.94 -8.83
C ASP A 110 10.25 2.80 -8.97
N HIS A 111 10.40 3.48 -10.10
CA HIS A 111 11.46 4.47 -10.33
C HIS A 111 11.38 5.65 -9.36
N ALA A 112 10.18 6.19 -9.13
CA ALA A 112 9.97 7.30 -8.19
C ALA A 112 10.30 6.90 -6.74
N VAL A 113 9.91 5.70 -6.30
CA VAL A 113 10.26 5.18 -4.98
C VAL A 113 11.77 5.01 -4.85
N THR A 114 12.45 4.45 -5.85
CA THR A 114 13.93 4.34 -5.85
C THR A 114 14.61 5.69 -5.81
N ALA A 115 14.16 6.66 -6.60
CA ALA A 115 14.73 8.01 -6.58
C ALA A 115 14.56 8.68 -5.21
N ARG A 116 13.41 8.46 -4.55
CA ARG A 116 13.09 9.08 -3.26
C ARG A 116 13.79 8.41 -2.07
N THR A 117 13.89 7.09 -2.06
CA THR A 117 14.26 6.31 -0.86
C THR A 117 15.53 5.47 -1.02
N GLY A 118 16.03 5.30 -2.25
CA GLY A 118 17.07 4.33 -2.57
C GLY A 118 16.64 2.87 -2.49
N LEU A 119 15.41 2.57 -2.03
CA LEU A 119 14.85 1.23 -2.04
C LEU A 119 14.44 0.82 -3.46
N ARG A 120 14.54 -0.47 -3.77
CA ARG A 120 14.14 -1.03 -5.06
C ARG A 120 12.90 -1.91 -4.86
N PRO A 121 11.70 -1.43 -5.21
CA PRO A 121 10.52 -2.29 -5.29
C PRO A 121 10.76 -3.46 -6.24
N LEU A 122 10.07 -4.57 -5.98
CA LEU A 122 10.11 -5.74 -6.85
C LEU A 122 9.32 -5.47 -8.14
N SER A 123 9.77 -6.05 -9.25
CA SER A 123 9.08 -5.96 -10.52
C SER A 123 7.83 -6.83 -10.53
N VAL A 124 6.65 -6.23 -10.70
CA VAL A 124 5.40 -6.97 -10.94
C VAL A 124 5.41 -7.78 -12.24
N ALA A 125 6.24 -7.40 -13.20
CA ALA A 125 6.32 -8.08 -14.50
C ALA A 125 7.24 -9.31 -14.48
N ALA A 126 8.26 -9.33 -13.62
CA ALA A 126 9.33 -10.34 -13.69
C ALA A 126 9.71 -10.99 -12.34
N ASP A 127 9.20 -10.51 -11.20
CA ASP A 127 9.44 -11.11 -9.89
C ASP A 127 8.21 -11.85 -9.34
N ARG A 128 8.40 -12.62 -8.26
CA ARG A 128 7.33 -13.41 -7.60
C ARG A 128 6.17 -12.58 -7.05
N ILE A 129 6.32 -11.26 -6.93
CA ILE A 129 5.25 -10.34 -6.54
C ILE A 129 4.11 -10.30 -7.59
N ALA A 130 4.33 -10.82 -8.79
CA ALA A 130 3.29 -11.01 -9.81
C ALA A 130 2.13 -11.90 -9.32
N HIS A 131 2.39 -12.92 -8.50
CA HIS A 131 1.34 -13.84 -8.03
C HIS A 131 0.24 -13.16 -7.18
N PRO A 132 0.56 -12.40 -6.10
CA PRO A 132 -0.45 -11.62 -5.40
C PRO A 132 -1.07 -10.52 -6.29
N ALA A 133 -0.31 -9.92 -7.21
CA ALA A 133 -0.87 -8.92 -8.15
C ALA A 133 -1.93 -9.52 -9.09
N LEU A 134 -1.76 -10.76 -9.56
CA LEU A 134 -2.78 -11.47 -10.34
C LEU A 134 -4.06 -11.71 -9.52
N ARG A 135 -3.92 -12.07 -8.24
CA ARG A 135 -5.07 -12.17 -7.32
C ARG A 135 -5.75 -10.82 -7.14
N TRP A 136 -4.98 -9.76 -6.91
CA TRP A 136 -5.53 -8.40 -6.83
C TRP A 136 -6.31 -8.02 -8.08
N ALA A 137 -5.80 -8.32 -9.27
CA ALA A 137 -6.48 -8.01 -10.52
C ALA A 137 -7.89 -8.67 -10.60
N ALA A 138 -8.02 -9.91 -10.15
CA ALA A 138 -9.31 -10.60 -10.06
C ALA A 138 -10.25 -9.95 -9.03
N VAL A 139 -9.76 -9.68 -7.82
CA VAL A 139 -10.51 -8.99 -6.76
C VAL A 139 -10.96 -7.61 -7.21
N ALA A 140 -10.07 -6.81 -7.80
CA ALA A 140 -10.37 -5.48 -8.27
C ALA A 140 -11.39 -5.48 -9.42
N ALA A 141 -11.36 -6.48 -10.32
CA ALA A 141 -12.37 -6.65 -11.36
C ALA A 141 -13.75 -6.92 -10.75
N GLU A 142 -13.84 -7.81 -9.77
CA GLU A 142 -15.09 -8.10 -9.05
C GLU A 142 -15.56 -6.89 -8.23
N GLY A 143 -14.66 -6.19 -7.54
CA GLY A 143 -14.95 -4.95 -6.82
C GLY A 143 -15.55 -3.87 -7.72
N ARG A 144 -15.01 -3.69 -8.93
CA ARG A 144 -15.59 -2.76 -9.92
C ARG A 144 -17.00 -3.19 -10.37
N ARG A 145 -17.28 -4.49 -10.51
CA ARG A 145 -18.66 -4.99 -10.78
C ARG A 145 -19.60 -4.68 -9.61
N ARG A 146 -19.11 -4.71 -8.38
CA ARG A 146 -19.80 -4.25 -7.15
C ARG A 146 -19.81 -2.73 -6.98
N ARG A 147 -19.37 -1.96 -7.99
CA ARG A 147 -19.33 -0.49 -8.03
C ARG A 147 -18.39 0.14 -6.99
N LEU A 148 -17.36 -0.59 -6.55
CA LEU A 148 -16.27 -0.02 -5.76
C LEU A 148 -15.38 0.86 -6.64
N ALA A 149 -14.91 1.99 -6.10
CA ALA A 149 -14.04 2.93 -6.81
C ALA A 149 -12.57 2.53 -6.60
N LEU A 150 -12.02 1.73 -7.52
CA LEU A 150 -10.65 1.20 -7.43
C LEU A 150 -9.74 1.77 -8.54
N PRO A 151 -9.43 3.08 -8.51
CA PRO A 151 -8.45 3.71 -9.41
C PRO A 151 -7.05 3.14 -9.13
N LEU A 152 -6.23 3.03 -10.18
CA LEU A 152 -4.87 2.48 -10.02
C LEU A 152 -3.95 3.51 -9.35
N GLU A 153 -4.13 4.79 -9.65
CA GLU A 153 -3.36 5.89 -9.10
C GLU A 153 -3.61 6.16 -7.60
N GLY A 154 -4.59 5.50 -6.98
CA GLY A 154 -4.98 5.69 -5.58
C GLY A 154 -6.02 6.80 -5.37
N PRO A 155 -6.12 7.43 -4.18
CA PRO A 155 -7.16 8.43 -3.91
C PRO A 155 -7.09 9.60 -4.90
N VAL A 156 -8.15 9.74 -5.72
CA VAL A 156 -8.26 10.78 -6.75
C VAL A 156 -8.53 12.18 -6.17
N ALA A 157 -8.89 12.27 -4.88
CA ALA A 157 -9.16 13.53 -4.17
C ALA A 157 -8.52 13.53 -2.78
N ASP A 158 -7.79 14.60 -2.46
CA ASP A 158 -7.24 14.90 -1.14
C ASP A 158 -7.95 16.13 -0.53
N PRO A 159 -8.51 16.04 0.69
CA PRO A 159 -8.72 14.83 1.50
C PRO A 159 -9.85 13.94 0.93
N VAL A 160 -9.87 12.66 1.31
CA VAL A 160 -10.99 11.75 0.95
C VAL A 160 -12.27 12.27 1.62
N PRO A 161 -13.37 12.51 0.87
CA PRO A 161 -14.62 13.01 1.46
C PRO A 161 -15.21 12.07 2.51
N GLU A 162 -15.81 12.63 3.57
CA GLU A 162 -16.65 11.86 4.49
C GLU A 162 -17.77 11.16 3.71
N GLY A 163 -17.85 9.82 3.80
CA GLY A 163 -18.82 9.01 3.06
C GLY A 163 -18.48 8.76 1.59
N GLY A 164 -17.24 9.04 1.15
CA GLY A 164 -16.77 8.71 -0.19
C GLY A 164 -16.85 7.21 -0.50
N ALA A 165 -17.08 6.88 -1.78
CA ALA A 165 -17.09 5.50 -2.26
C ALA A 165 -15.81 4.74 -1.82
N ALA A 166 -15.97 3.45 -1.51
CA ALA A 166 -14.90 2.52 -1.20
C ALA A 166 -13.72 2.64 -2.17
N ARG A 167 -12.51 2.83 -1.63
CA ARG A 167 -11.27 3.08 -2.38
C ARG A 167 -10.15 2.16 -1.93
N ALA A 168 -9.19 1.96 -2.83
CA ALA A 168 -7.89 1.36 -2.50
C ALA A 168 -6.75 2.28 -2.94
N CYS A 169 -5.61 2.16 -2.27
CA CYS A 169 -4.34 2.68 -2.75
C CYS A 169 -3.25 1.63 -2.57
N GLU A 170 -2.33 1.59 -3.53
CA GLU A 170 -1.11 0.80 -3.38
C GLU A 170 -0.22 1.46 -2.32
N VAL A 171 0.22 0.68 -1.36
CA VAL A 171 1.15 1.10 -0.31
C VAL A 171 2.35 0.15 -0.28
N TYR A 172 3.42 0.55 0.39
CA TYR A 172 4.63 -0.25 0.51
C TYR A 172 5.13 -0.19 1.96
N PRO A 173 4.80 -1.17 2.82
CA PRO A 173 5.15 -1.19 4.25
C PRO A 173 6.63 -0.99 4.51
N ALA A 174 7.51 -1.72 3.80
CA ALA A 174 8.96 -1.53 3.98
C ALA A 174 9.43 -0.12 3.57
N GLY A 175 8.84 0.47 2.52
CA GLY A 175 9.08 1.86 2.14
C GLY A 175 8.57 2.86 3.18
N THR A 176 7.41 2.57 3.78
CA THR A 176 6.78 3.38 4.83
C THR A 176 7.63 3.38 6.10
N LEU A 177 8.05 2.20 6.56
CA LEU A 177 8.95 2.04 7.70
C LEU A 177 10.29 2.76 7.46
N HIS A 178 10.84 2.68 6.24
CA HIS A 178 12.05 3.41 5.86
C HIS A 178 11.87 4.93 5.96
N VAL A 179 10.77 5.48 5.44
CA VAL A 179 10.45 6.92 5.56
C VAL A 179 10.33 7.34 7.03
N TRP A 180 9.86 6.44 7.90
CA TRP A 180 9.73 6.67 9.33
C TRP A 180 11.02 6.42 10.13
N GLY A 181 12.13 6.04 9.48
CA GLY A 181 13.39 5.74 10.15
C GLY A 181 13.36 4.46 10.98
N LEU A 182 12.41 3.56 10.74
CA LEU A 182 12.23 2.31 11.46
C LEU A 182 12.95 1.15 10.76
N PRO A 183 13.22 0.04 11.48
CA PRO A 183 13.69 -1.19 10.85
C PRO A 183 12.70 -1.63 9.75
N HIS A 184 13.21 -1.95 8.57
CA HIS A 184 12.38 -2.28 7.39
C HIS A 184 12.90 -3.54 6.67
N ARG A 185 13.81 -4.29 7.29
CA ARG A 185 14.40 -5.53 6.76
C ARG A 185 14.50 -6.57 7.88
N GLY A 186 14.52 -7.85 7.50
CA GLY A 186 14.80 -8.96 8.43
C GLY A 186 13.67 -9.31 9.41
N TYR A 187 12.50 -8.66 9.32
CA TYR A 187 11.36 -8.94 10.22
C TYR A 187 10.43 -10.07 9.71
N LYS A 188 10.50 -10.41 8.42
CA LYS A 188 9.78 -11.55 7.84
C LYS A 188 10.40 -12.85 8.33
N ALA A 189 9.58 -13.75 8.87
CA ALA A 189 10.08 -15.00 9.43
C ALA A 189 10.75 -15.85 8.33
N SER A 190 11.89 -16.45 8.66
CA SER A 190 12.52 -17.45 7.81
C SER A 190 12.66 -18.76 8.57
N ALA A 191 12.89 -19.86 7.85
CA ALA A 191 13.14 -21.16 8.47
C ALA A 191 14.37 -21.17 9.40
N ARG A 192 15.24 -20.14 9.33
CA ARG A 192 16.51 -20.07 10.07
C ARG A 192 16.46 -19.11 11.25
N GLU A 193 15.62 -18.08 11.20
CA GLU A 193 15.59 -17.03 12.23
C GLU A 193 14.15 -16.57 12.52
N PRO A 194 13.71 -16.57 13.79
CA PRO A 194 12.46 -15.95 14.19
C PRO A 194 12.56 -14.43 14.05
N GLY A 195 11.79 -13.84 13.13
CA GLY A 195 11.73 -12.38 12.96
C GLY A 195 11.05 -11.61 14.10
N SER A 196 10.63 -12.28 15.17
CA SER A 196 9.79 -11.71 16.24
C SER A 196 10.45 -10.55 17.00
N GLY A 197 11.76 -10.61 17.23
CA GLY A 197 12.50 -9.54 17.90
C GLY A 197 12.52 -8.23 17.09
N VAL A 198 12.72 -8.33 15.77
CA VAL A 198 12.67 -7.17 14.87
C VAL A 198 11.24 -6.64 14.76
N ARG A 199 10.23 -7.52 14.69
CA ARG A 199 8.82 -7.10 14.69
C ARG A 199 8.42 -6.36 15.96
N ALA A 200 8.90 -6.79 17.13
CA ALA A 200 8.65 -6.06 18.39
C ALA A 200 9.26 -4.65 18.36
N ALA A 201 10.49 -4.50 17.86
CA ALA A 201 11.12 -3.20 17.71
C ALA A 201 10.39 -2.30 16.70
N ILE A 202 9.92 -2.87 15.58
CA ILE A 202 9.11 -2.15 14.59
C ILE A 202 7.80 -1.69 15.22
N PHE A 203 7.05 -2.59 15.87
CA PHE A 203 5.74 -2.28 16.44
C PHE A 203 5.85 -1.18 17.52
N ALA A 204 6.82 -1.28 18.43
CA ALA A 204 7.08 -0.25 19.42
C ALA A 204 7.45 1.11 18.79
N GLY A 205 8.23 1.10 17.70
CA GLY A 205 8.55 2.30 16.94
C GLY A 205 7.34 2.93 16.24
N VAL A 206 6.44 2.09 15.71
CA VAL A 206 5.16 2.51 15.12
C VAL A 206 4.25 3.10 16.19
N GLU A 207 4.12 2.47 17.36
CA GLU A 207 3.34 3.00 18.50
C GLU A 207 3.88 4.37 18.96
N ALA A 208 5.19 4.48 19.17
CA ALA A 208 5.83 5.73 19.60
C ALA A 208 5.62 6.87 18.60
N ARG A 209 5.50 6.53 17.32
CA ARG A 209 5.30 7.48 16.22
C ARG A 209 3.84 7.92 16.07
N HIS A 210 2.89 7.09 16.51
CA HIS A 210 1.47 7.36 16.42
C HIS A 210 0.82 7.40 17.81
N PRO A 211 1.26 8.30 18.71
CA PRO A 211 0.78 8.31 20.11
C PRO A 211 -0.71 8.62 20.25
N GLY A 212 -1.34 9.18 19.21
CA GLY A 212 -2.79 9.42 19.17
C GLY A 212 -3.61 8.19 18.75
N VAL A 213 -2.98 7.10 18.32
CA VAL A 213 -3.65 5.88 17.86
C VAL A 213 -3.32 4.75 18.83
N ASP A 214 -4.33 4.25 19.54
CA ASP A 214 -4.17 3.05 20.36
C ASP A 214 -4.04 1.81 19.46
N LEU A 215 -2.84 1.22 19.40
CA LEU A 215 -2.55 0.02 18.60
C LEU A 215 -2.55 -1.27 19.43
N SER A 216 -2.86 -1.20 20.73
CA SER A 216 -2.73 -2.33 21.66
C SER A 216 -3.46 -3.60 21.20
N ALA A 217 -4.61 -3.45 20.56
CA ALA A 217 -5.42 -4.55 20.02
C ALA A 217 -4.69 -5.43 18.97
N GLY A 218 -3.70 -4.88 18.27
CA GLY A 218 -2.93 -5.59 17.24
C GLY A 218 -1.59 -6.13 17.70
N HIS A 219 -1.13 -5.77 18.90
CA HIS A 219 0.24 -6.03 19.35
C HIS A 219 0.60 -7.52 19.26
N ALA A 220 -0.18 -8.39 19.90
CA ALA A 220 0.10 -9.83 19.92
C ALA A 220 0.10 -10.44 18.52
N ALA A 221 -0.84 -10.03 17.66
CA ALA A 221 -0.97 -10.55 16.30
C ALA A 221 0.17 -10.08 15.37
N ALA A 222 0.57 -8.81 15.47
CA ALA A 222 1.68 -8.25 14.70
C ALA A 222 3.04 -8.85 15.11
N LEU A 223 3.23 -9.18 16.39
CA LEU A 223 4.43 -9.90 16.85
C LEU A 223 4.44 -11.35 16.34
N ALA A 224 3.27 -11.99 16.22
CA ALA A 224 3.16 -13.36 15.75
C ALA A 224 3.35 -13.50 14.23
N SER A 225 3.04 -12.47 13.43
CA SER A 225 2.98 -12.57 11.97
C SER A 225 3.47 -11.29 11.30
N ASP A 226 4.44 -11.41 10.38
CA ASP A 226 4.84 -10.31 9.51
C ASP A 226 3.71 -9.84 8.60
N ASP A 227 2.88 -10.76 8.08
CA ASP A 227 1.70 -10.40 7.29
C ASP A 227 0.77 -9.41 8.04
N VAL A 228 0.55 -9.62 9.35
CA VAL A 228 -0.29 -8.75 10.19
C VAL A 228 0.39 -7.41 10.48
N LEU A 229 1.70 -7.43 10.77
CA LEU A 229 2.46 -6.21 10.98
C LEU A 229 2.44 -5.31 9.73
N ASP A 230 2.69 -5.90 8.56
CA ASP A 230 2.65 -5.20 7.28
C ASP A 230 1.26 -4.63 7.00
N ALA A 231 0.19 -5.35 7.34
CA ALA A 231 -1.17 -4.83 7.24
C ALA A 231 -1.46 -3.65 8.18
N VAL A 232 -0.95 -3.65 9.42
CA VAL A 232 -1.07 -2.50 10.33
C VAL A 232 -0.35 -1.28 9.76
N VAL A 233 0.88 -1.46 9.25
CA VAL A 233 1.64 -0.40 8.60
C VAL A 233 0.94 0.09 7.33
N ALA A 234 0.35 -0.81 6.54
CA ALA A 234 -0.45 -0.48 5.36
C ALA A 234 -1.67 0.38 5.72
N ALA A 235 -2.37 0.06 6.82
CA ALA A 235 -3.54 0.83 7.29
C ALA A 235 -3.13 2.25 7.71
N LEU A 236 -2.02 2.38 8.43
CA LEU A 236 -1.46 3.68 8.78
C LEU A 236 -1.04 4.45 7.53
N SER A 237 -0.32 3.84 6.59
CA SER A 237 0.07 4.49 5.32
C SER A 237 -1.16 5.00 4.55
N ALA A 238 -2.22 4.20 4.48
CA ALA A 238 -3.50 4.62 3.89
C ALA A 238 -4.12 5.80 4.64
N ALA A 239 -4.05 5.85 5.97
CA ALA A 239 -4.53 7.01 6.73
C ALA A 239 -3.76 8.28 6.36
N TRP A 240 -2.44 8.20 6.16
CA TRP A 240 -1.64 9.33 5.69
C TRP A 240 -2.03 9.77 4.28
N ALA A 241 -2.31 8.83 3.38
CA ALA A 241 -2.83 9.14 2.04
C ALA A 241 -4.23 9.79 2.13
N ALA A 242 -5.15 9.25 2.92
CA ALA A 242 -6.49 9.81 3.08
C ALA A 242 -6.49 11.25 3.63
N GLY A 243 -5.50 11.57 4.47
CA GLY A 243 -5.28 12.89 5.04
C GLY A 243 -4.49 13.86 4.15
N GLY A 244 -4.13 13.48 2.92
CA GLY A 244 -3.28 14.28 2.03
C GLY A 244 -1.83 14.44 2.50
N ALA A 245 -1.40 13.66 3.51
CA ALA A 245 -0.07 13.70 4.09
C ALA A 245 0.89 12.66 3.46
N ALA A 246 0.52 12.03 2.35
CA ALA A 246 1.35 11.12 1.58
C ALA A 246 1.59 11.63 0.16
N ARG A 247 2.69 11.19 -0.44
CA ARG A 247 3.12 11.62 -1.77
C ARG A 247 2.44 10.79 -2.86
N GLY A 248 1.50 11.41 -3.56
CA GLY A 248 0.91 10.89 -4.80
C GLY A 248 1.77 11.20 -6.05
N PRO A 249 1.29 10.82 -7.25
CA PRO A 249 1.96 11.14 -8.50
C PRO A 249 1.88 12.64 -8.80
N ALA A 250 3.00 13.20 -9.27
CA ALA A 250 3.06 14.57 -9.74
C ALA A 250 2.13 14.80 -10.96
N PRO A 251 1.62 16.03 -11.17
CA PRO A 251 0.82 16.36 -12.35
C PRO A 251 1.54 16.09 -13.68
N GLY A 252 0.77 15.92 -14.76
CA GLY A 252 1.28 15.64 -16.10
C GLY A 252 1.56 14.15 -16.32
N ARG A 253 2.66 13.85 -17.02
CA ARG A 253 3.01 12.49 -17.46
C ARG A 253 3.04 11.45 -16.34
N GLN A 254 3.49 11.82 -15.15
CA GLN A 254 3.56 10.88 -14.02
C GLN A 254 2.17 10.46 -13.55
N ARG A 255 1.20 11.37 -13.54
CA ARG A 255 -0.20 11.06 -13.23
C ARG A 255 -0.85 10.21 -14.32
N GLU A 256 -0.55 10.48 -15.59
CA GLU A 256 -1.02 9.66 -16.71
C GLU A 256 -0.51 8.21 -16.61
N LEU A 257 0.78 8.03 -16.31
CA LEU A 257 1.37 6.71 -16.09
C LEU A 257 0.79 6.04 -14.83
N ALA A 258 0.65 6.77 -13.72
CA ALA A 258 0.04 6.24 -12.49
C ALA A 258 -1.39 5.73 -12.71
N ALA A 259 -2.20 6.43 -13.53
CA ALA A 259 -3.56 6.01 -13.86
C ALA A 259 -3.58 4.70 -14.67
N ALA A 260 -2.50 4.40 -15.39
CA ALA A 260 -2.37 3.19 -16.21
C ALA A 260 -1.61 2.05 -15.49
N GLU A 261 -0.68 2.36 -14.60
CA GLU A 261 0.29 1.41 -14.02
C GLU A 261 0.13 1.20 -12.51
N GLY A 262 -0.52 2.13 -11.82
CA GLY A 262 -0.57 2.19 -10.36
C GLY A 262 0.44 3.16 -9.75
N TRP A 263 0.22 3.52 -8.48
CA TRP A 263 1.13 4.38 -7.72
C TRP A 263 1.28 3.97 -6.27
N ILE A 264 2.51 3.75 -5.81
CA ILE A 264 2.84 3.51 -4.40
C ILE A 264 2.76 4.82 -3.62
N TRP A 265 1.81 4.89 -2.68
CA TRP A 265 1.68 6.01 -1.75
C TRP A 265 2.62 5.81 -0.56
N LEU A 266 3.47 6.81 -0.33
CA LEU A 266 4.41 6.86 0.80
C LEU A 266 4.21 8.18 1.58
N PRO A 267 4.15 8.16 2.93
CA PRO A 267 4.02 9.36 3.75
C PRO A 267 5.03 10.47 3.37
N GLU A 268 4.66 11.75 3.37
CA GLU A 268 5.52 12.86 2.93
C GLU A 268 6.70 13.13 3.88
N THR A 269 6.49 13.00 5.19
CA THR A 269 7.51 13.29 6.20
C THR A 269 7.76 12.13 7.14
N ASP A 270 8.96 12.16 7.69
CA ASP A 270 9.39 11.48 8.90
C ASP A 270 8.72 12.03 10.15
N GLY A 271 7.70 12.90 10.08
CA GLY A 271 6.73 13.27 11.14
C GLY A 271 7.31 13.78 12.46
N ALA A 272 8.61 13.65 12.67
CA ALA A 272 9.39 14.33 13.68
C ALA A 272 9.56 15.75 13.15
N GLY A 273 8.94 16.71 13.82
CA GLY A 273 9.07 18.11 13.47
C GLY A 273 10.54 18.45 13.21
N ARG A 274 10.82 19.04 12.05
CA ARG A 274 12.12 19.64 11.79
C ARG A 274 12.26 20.79 12.77
N SER A 275 12.91 20.56 13.91
CA SER A 275 13.57 21.65 14.63
C SER A 275 14.77 22.05 13.76
N ARG A 276 14.58 23.10 12.95
CA ARG A 276 15.67 23.98 12.58
C ARG A 276 15.64 25.19 13.49
#